data_AF-A0A7S0DTY7-F1
#
_entry.id   AF-A0A7S0DTY7-F1
#
_cell.length_a   1.000
_cell.length_b   1.000
_cell.length_c   1.000
_cell.angle_alpha   90.00
_cell.angle_beta   90.00
_cell.angle_gamma   90.00
#
_symmetry.space_group_name_H-M   'P 1'
#
loop_
_entity.id
_entity.type
_entity.pdbx_description
1 polymer ?
#
loop_
_entity_poly.entity_id
_entity_poly.type
_entity_poly.pdbx_seq_one_letter_code
_entity_poly.pdbx_strand_id
1 'polypeptide(L)'
;GGTNSPITMPEAKGETMLYSSKESDKDILFFDQTVGALEEILMDAKFNKLQSDFLDKNCEQFDDSKECKLTYTEIFKQYVSMIEGVVEKEVKARVQGYSSERFMAMLKDRPDEISGDVFDMLMSMGDFEEFRGLMLAHKAARGKKGLEIKSSLSLKVSA
;
A
#
# COMPACT_ATOMS: atom_id res chain seq x y z
N GLY A 1 -66.99 17.05 35.21
CA GLY A 1 -66.83 15.95 34.24
C GLY A 1 -65.38 15.90 33.84
N GLY A 2 -64.68 14.87 34.27
CA GLY A 2 -63.31 14.58 33.86
C GLY A 2 -63.29 13.13 33.35
N THR A 3 -62.97 12.96 32.08
CA THR A 3 -62.90 11.66 31.41
C THR A 3 -61.48 11.44 30.91
N ASN A 4 -60.79 10.48 31.53
CA ASN A 4 -59.77 9.61 30.93
C ASN A 4 -60.47 8.73 29.85
N SER A 5 -59.95 8.32 28.70
CA SER A 5 -58.61 7.98 28.12
C SER A 5 -58.79 7.86 26.57
N PRO A 6 -57.82 7.48 25.69
CA PRO A 6 -56.49 6.87 25.91
C PRO A 6 -55.29 7.49 25.16
N ILE A 7 -54.10 7.13 25.64
CA ILE A 7 -52.79 7.39 25.04
C ILE A 7 -52.75 6.76 23.64
N THR A 8 -52.56 7.60 22.62
CA THR A 8 -52.29 7.16 21.25
C THR A 8 -50.85 7.55 20.92
N MET A 9 -49.96 6.57 20.80
CA MET A 9 -48.66 6.75 20.15
C MET A 9 -48.85 6.58 18.65
N PRO A 10 -48.45 7.56 17.81
CA PRO A 10 -48.15 7.30 16.42
C PRO A 10 -46.64 7.05 16.26
N GLU A 11 -46.35 5.78 16.00
CA GLU A 11 -45.39 5.24 15.02
C GLU A 11 -43.92 5.69 15.06
N ALA A 12 -43.07 4.71 15.36
CA ALA A 12 -41.66 4.71 15.02
C ALA A 12 -41.48 4.98 13.51
N LYS A 13 -40.83 6.09 13.18
CA LYS A 13 -40.25 6.31 11.85
C LYS A 13 -38.99 5.45 11.74
N GLY A 14 -39.18 4.17 11.47
CA GLY A 14 -38.14 3.32 10.90
C GLY A 14 -37.74 3.85 9.53
N GLU A 15 -36.44 4.11 9.39
CA GLU A 15 -35.60 3.74 8.24
C GLU A 15 -36.17 4.10 6.85
N THR A 16 -35.62 5.07 6.14
CA THR A 16 -34.36 4.86 5.42
C THR A 16 -33.76 6.22 5.05
N MET A 17 -32.60 6.55 5.62
CA MET A 17 -31.70 7.54 5.04
C MET A 17 -31.07 6.89 3.82
N LEU A 18 -31.70 7.08 2.65
CA LEU A 18 -31.15 6.68 1.36
C LEU A 18 -30.00 7.64 1.02
N TYR A 19 -28.80 7.40 1.59
CA TYR A 19 -27.57 7.97 1.05
C TYR A 19 -27.06 7.04 -0.05
N SER A 20 -27.78 6.99 -1.16
CA SER A 20 -27.26 6.45 -2.41
C SER A 20 -26.96 7.65 -3.30
N SER A 21 -25.77 8.22 -3.13
CA SER A 21 -25.17 9.06 -4.16
C SER A 21 -25.08 8.20 -5.42
N LYS A 22 -25.90 8.51 -6.43
CA LYS A 22 -25.75 7.93 -7.75
C LYS A 22 -24.40 8.36 -8.28
N GLU A 23 -23.41 7.49 -8.15
CA GLU A 23 -22.10 7.71 -8.72
C GLU A 23 -22.24 7.84 -10.22
N SER A 24 -21.56 8.82 -10.80
CA SER A 24 -21.61 8.98 -12.23
C SER A 24 -20.78 7.88 -12.88
N ASP A 25 -21.17 7.44 -14.09
CA ASP A 25 -20.37 6.51 -14.88
C ASP A 25 -18.91 6.98 -15.04
N LYS A 26 -18.68 8.30 -15.00
CA LYS A 26 -17.36 8.92 -15.07
C LYS A 26 -16.53 8.75 -13.78
N ASP A 27 -17.18 8.67 -12.62
CA ASP A 27 -16.51 8.40 -11.36
C ASP A 27 -16.10 6.93 -11.29
N ILE A 28 -17.00 6.01 -11.63
CA ILE A 28 -16.71 4.58 -11.70
C ILE A 28 -15.53 4.32 -12.65
N LEU A 29 -15.59 4.84 -13.88
CA LEU A 29 -14.49 4.70 -14.85
C LEU A 29 -13.17 5.30 -14.36
N PHE A 30 -13.20 6.44 -13.67
CA PHE A 30 -12.01 7.06 -13.11
C PHE A 30 -11.37 6.20 -12.02
N PHE A 31 -12.19 5.62 -11.14
CA PHE A 31 -11.75 4.75 -10.06
C PHE A 31 -11.13 3.48 -10.62
N ASP A 32 -11.84 2.78 -11.52
CA ASP A 32 -11.38 1.54 -12.16
C ASP A 32 -10.06 1.75 -12.91
N GLN A 33 -9.92 2.86 -13.65
CA GLN A 33 -8.68 3.21 -14.34
C GLN A 33 -7.52 3.46 -13.38
N THR A 34 -7.81 4.08 -12.23
CA THR A 34 -6.79 4.35 -11.22
C THR A 34 -6.33 3.07 -10.54
N VAL A 35 -7.26 2.19 -10.16
CA VAL A 35 -6.94 0.88 -9.56
C VAL A 35 -6.15 0.02 -10.54
N GLY A 36 -6.59 -0.08 -11.80
CA GLY A 36 -5.86 -0.83 -12.82
C GLY A 36 -4.44 -0.28 -13.07
N ALA A 37 -4.26 1.05 -13.04
CA ALA A 37 -2.93 1.64 -13.13
C ALA A 37 -2.04 1.27 -11.93
N LEU A 38 -2.58 1.23 -10.72
CA LEU A 38 -1.85 0.81 -9.52
C LEU A 38 -1.43 -0.65 -9.62
N GLU A 39 -2.32 -1.54 -10.05
CA GLU A 39 -2.03 -2.96 -10.29
C GLU A 39 -0.87 -3.15 -11.27
N GLU A 40 -0.91 -2.46 -12.41
CA GLU A 40 0.17 -2.51 -13.40
C GLU A 40 1.51 -2.03 -12.83
N ILE A 41 1.51 -0.96 -12.04
CA ILE A 41 2.73 -0.41 -11.41
C ILE A 41 3.33 -1.42 -10.44
N LEU A 42 2.52 -2.07 -9.60
CA LEU A 42 3.00 -3.05 -8.63
C LEU A 42 3.59 -4.29 -9.31
N MET A 43 3.05 -4.68 -10.47
CA MET A 43 3.57 -5.79 -11.26
C MET A 43 4.77 -5.41 -12.15
N ASP A 44 5.11 -4.12 -12.27
CA ASP A 44 6.19 -3.66 -13.15
C ASP A 44 7.57 -4.13 -12.64
N ALA A 45 8.32 -4.81 -13.51
CA ALA A 45 9.69 -5.25 -13.22
C ALA A 45 10.64 -4.09 -12.88
N LYS A 46 10.42 -2.89 -13.44
CA LYS A 46 11.20 -1.68 -13.14
C LYS A 46 10.92 -1.18 -11.73
N PHE A 47 9.66 -1.24 -11.29
CA PHE A 47 9.28 -0.88 -9.92
C PHE A 47 9.91 -1.85 -8.92
N ASN A 48 9.80 -3.15 -9.18
CA ASN A 48 10.44 -4.19 -8.36
C ASN A 48 11.97 -4.04 -8.32
N LYS A 49 12.60 -3.73 -9.47
CA LYS A 49 14.05 -3.47 -9.53
C LYS A 49 14.44 -2.23 -8.72
N LEU A 50 13.67 -1.15 -8.82
CA LEU A 50 13.93 0.08 -8.07
C LEU A 50 13.89 -0.20 -6.55
N GLN A 51 12.88 -0.94 -6.09
CA GLN A 51 12.78 -1.37 -4.71
C GLN A 51 14.01 -2.21 -4.31
N SER A 52 14.34 -3.25 -5.08
CA SER A 52 15.52 -4.09 -4.80
C SER A 52 16.83 -3.30 -4.76
N ASP A 53 17.05 -2.37 -5.70
CA ASP A 53 18.24 -1.52 -5.74
C ASP A 53 18.34 -0.62 -4.49
N PHE A 54 17.20 -0.16 -3.97
CA PHE A 54 17.13 0.60 -2.72
C PHE A 54 17.46 -0.27 -1.51
N LEU A 55 16.90 -1.48 -1.43
CA LEU A 55 17.19 -2.44 -0.37
C LEU A 55 18.68 -2.83 -0.38
N ASP A 56 19.27 -3.09 -1.54
CA ASP A 56 20.68 -3.48 -1.69
C ASP A 56 21.65 -2.43 -1.11
N LYS A 57 21.31 -1.14 -1.27
CA LYS A 57 22.13 -0.02 -0.78
C LYS A 57 22.02 0.20 0.72
N ASN A 58 20.89 -0.16 1.32
CA ASN A 58 20.55 0.28 2.68
C ASN A 58 20.43 -0.87 3.70
N CYS A 59 20.23 -2.12 3.27
CA CYS A 59 19.95 -3.25 4.17
C CYS A 59 21.06 -3.51 5.19
N GLU A 60 22.31 -3.16 4.89
CA GLU A 60 23.43 -3.34 5.83
C GLU A 60 23.31 -2.49 7.09
N GLN A 61 22.62 -1.35 7.01
CA GLN A 61 22.38 -0.48 8.16
C GLN A 61 21.43 -1.11 9.19
N PHE A 62 20.56 -2.02 8.74
CA PHE A 62 19.55 -2.66 9.57
C PHE A 62 20.11 -3.86 10.34
N ASP A 63 19.66 -3.99 11.58
CA ASP A 63 19.89 -5.13 12.45
C ASP A 63 18.61 -5.57 13.17
N ASP A 64 18.70 -6.77 13.75
CA ASP A 64 17.62 -7.41 14.50
C ASP A 64 17.52 -6.89 15.95
N SER A 65 18.17 -5.76 16.26
CA SER A 65 18.11 -5.18 17.59
C SER A 65 16.77 -4.48 17.81
N LYS A 66 16.25 -4.42 19.04
CA LYS A 66 15.02 -3.66 19.33
C LYS A 66 15.23 -2.14 19.31
N GLU A 67 16.46 -1.68 19.09
CA GLU A 67 16.80 -0.26 19.09
C GLU A 67 16.50 0.37 17.73
N CYS A 68 15.57 1.31 17.71
CA CYS A 68 15.30 2.09 16.50
C CYS A 68 16.37 3.18 16.36
N LYS A 69 17.28 3.01 15.40
CA LYS A 69 18.29 4.01 15.09
C LYS A 69 17.66 5.16 14.31
N LEU A 70 18.10 6.40 14.57
CA LEU A 70 17.66 7.57 13.80
C LEU A 70 17.84 7.39 12.28
N THR A 71 18.88 6.66 11.89
CA THR A 71 19.15 6.29 10.49
C THR A 71 18.04 5.46 9.86
N TYR A 72 17.31 4.64 10.62
CA TYR A 72 16.21 3.83 10.09
C TYR A 72 15.06 4.72 9.63
N THR A 73 14.70 5.72 10.44
CA THR A 73 13.66 6.69 10.12
C THR A 73 13.99 7.51 8.88
N GLU A 74 15.26 7.92 8.72
CA GLU A 74 15.70 8.67 7.53
C GLU A 74 15.63 7.83 6.27
N ILE A 75 16.11 6.58 6.34
CA ILE A 75 16.05 5.65 5.20
C ILE A 75 14.59 5.32 4.86
N PHE A 76 13.73 5.11 5.85
CA PHE A 76 12.31 4.84 5.63
C PHE A 76 11.62 6.02 4.95
N LYS A 77 11.87 7.27 5.37
CA LYS A 77 11.32 8.45 4.70
C LYS A 77 11.77 8.56 3.25
N GLN A 78 13.03 8.24 2.96
CA GLN A 78 13.54 8.19 1.59
C GLN A 78 12.84 7.10 0.77
N TYR A 79 12.62 5.93 1.36
CA TYR A 79 11.90 4.84 0.74
C TYR A 79 10.46 5.22 0.38
N VAL A 80 9.69 5.72 1.36
CA VAL A 80 8.30 6.14 1.15
C VAL A 80 8.22 7.21 0.07
N SER A 81 9.06 8.26 0.16
CA SER A 81 9.08 9.33 -0.84
C SER A 81 9.43 8.83 -2.25
N MET A 82 10.33 7.84 -2.36
CA MET A 82 10.68 7.21 -3.63
C MET A 82 9.49 6.45 -4.22
N ILE A 83 8.81 5.63 -3.40
CA ILE A 83 7.66 4.83 -3.83
C ILE A 83 6.49 5.73 -4.22
N GLU A 84 6.10 6.68 -3.36
CA GLU A 84 5.03 7.65 -3.62
C GLU A 84 5.31 8.44 -4.89
N GLY A 85 6.55 8.93 -5.08
CA GLY A 85 6.93 9.69 -6.26
C GLY A 85 6.82 8.88 -7.56
N VAL A 86 7.12 7.58 -7.53
CA VAL A 86 6.95 6.71 -8.69
C VAL A 86 5.47 6.42 -8.95
N VAL A 87 4.71 6.05 -7.92
CA VAL A 87 3.28 5.76 -8.04
C VAL A 87 2.55 6.97 -8.59
N GLU A 88 2.75 8.15 -8.00
CA GLU A 88 2.08 9.38 -8.44
C GLU A 88 2.41 9.73 -9.90
N LYS A 89 3.69 9.64 -10.28
CA LYS A 89 4.12 9.90 -11.65
C LYS A 89 3.48 8.94 -12.65
N GLU A 90 3.51 7.64 -12.34
CA GLU A 90 3.05 6.59 -13.25
C GLU A 90 1.51 6.56 -13.37
N VAL A 91 0.78 6.86 -12.29
CA VAL A 91 -0.67 7.02 -12.32
C VAL A 91 -1.07 8.27 -13.12
N LYS A 92 -0.40 9.41 -12.90
CA LYS A 92 -0.64 10.64 -13.70
C LYS A 92 -0.40 10.45 -15.18
N ALA A 93 0.54 9.58 -15.55
CA ALA A 93 0.84 9.27 -16.94
C ALA A 93 -0.24 8.40 -17.61
N ARG A 94 -0.95 7.56 -16.85
CA ARG A 94 -1.96 6.61 -17.34
C ARG A 94 -3.39 7.14 -17.23
N VAL A 95 -3.70 7.89 -16.17
CA VAL A 95 -5.05 8.35 -15.85
C VAL A 95 -5.17 9.85 -16.14
N GLN A 96 -5.89 10.19 -17.20
CA GLN A 96 -6.11 11.58 -17.58
C GLN A 96 -6.93 12.30 -16.50
N GLY A 97 -6.43 13.46 -16.06
CA GLY A 97 -7.11 14.26 -15.03
C GLY A 97 -7.02 13.66 -13.63
N TYR A 98 -6.03 12.80 -13.36
CA TYR A 98 -5.75 12.27 -12.03
C TYR A 98 -5.66 13.38 -10.97
N SER A 99 -6.41 13.19 -9.88
CA SER A 99 -6.33 13.97 -8.65
C SER A 99 -6.27 12.99 -7.49
N SER A 100 -5.21 13.11 -6.69
CA SER A 100 -5.02 12.31 -5.48
C SER A 100 -6.17 12.56 -4.49
N GLU A 101 -6.59 13.82 -4.35
CA GLU A 101 -7.68 14.22 -3.47
C GLU A 101 -9.01 13.56 -3.87
N ARG A 102 -9.32 13.55 -5.17
CA ARG A 102 -10.52 12.89 -5.70
C ARG A 102 -10.47 11.39 -5.45
N PHE A 103 -9.34 10.75 -5.78
CA PHE A 103 -9.18 9.31 -5.58
C PHE A 103 -9.29 8.93 -4.10
N MET A 104 -8.63 9.65 -3.20
CA MET A 104 -8.69 9.42 -1.75
C MET A 104 -10.09 9.66 -1.18
N ALA A 105 -10.86 10.61 -1.71
CA ALA A 105 -12.25 10.81 -1.31
C ALA A 105 -13.11 9.60 -1.69
N MET A 106 -12.99 9.12 -2.94
CA MET A 106 -13.73 7.96 -3.41
C MET A 106 -13.32 6.68 -2.66
N LEU A 107 -12.03 6.53 -2.35
CA LEU A 107 -11.52 5.37 -1.64
C LEU A 107 -12.07 5.26 -0.21
N LYS A 108 -12.30 6.39 0.47
CA LYS A 108 -12.93 6.39 1.81
C LYS A 108 -14.36 5.89 1.79
N ASP A 109 -15.08 6.15 0.71
CA ASP A 109 -16.47 5.75 0.55
C ASP A 109 -16.59 4.31 0.02
N ARG A 110 -15.50 3.74 -0.51
CA ARG A 110 -15.47 2.43 -1.19
C ARG A 110 -14.22 1.59 -0.84
N PRO A 111 -13.95 1.33 0.44
CA PRO A 111 -12.76 0.55 0.83
C PRO A 111 -12.78 -0.87 0.26
N ASP A 112 -13.97 -1.43 -0.02
CA ASP A 112 -14.16 -2.80 -0.48
C ASP A 112 -14.05 -2.96 -2.02
N GLU A 113 -13.96 -1.87 -2.79
CA GLU A 113 -13.88 -1.91 -4.26
C GLU A 113 -12.45 -2.04 -4.81
N ILE A 114 -11.43 -1.78 -3.98
CA ILE A 114 -10.04 -2.10 -4.35
C ILE A 114 -9.80 -3.58 -4.05
N SER A 115 -9.13 -4.29 -4.97
CA SER A 115 -8.61 -5.62 -4.69
C SER A 115 -7.80 -5.59 -3.39
N GLY A 116 -8.23 -6.36 -2.37
CA GLY A 116 -7.62 -6.35 -1.05
C GLY A 116 -6.10 -6.50 -1.12
N ASP A 117 -5.61 -7.34 -2.02
CA ASP A 117 -4.18 -7.57 -2.25
C ASP A 117 -3.42 -6.31 -2.70
N VAL A 118 -4.03 -5.47 -3.56
CA VAL A 118 -3.41 -4.24 -4.07
C VAL A 118 -3.32 -3.20 -2.96
N PHE A 119 -4.41 -3.06 -2.21
CA PHE A 119 -4.48 -2.12 -1.10
C PHE A 119 -3.53 -2.52 0.03
N ASP A 120 -3.54 -3.80 0.43
CA ASP A 120 -2.65 -4.33 1.46
C ASP A 120 -1.19 -4.16 1.06
N MET A 121 -0.85 -4.42 -0.21
CA MET A 121 0.50 -4.20 -0.72
C MET A 121 0.91 -2.73 -0.65
N LEU A 122 0.06 -1.79 -1.08
CA LEU A 122 0.35 -0.35 -0.96
C LEU A 122 0.47 0.11 0.51
N MET A 123 -0.39 -0.39 1.39
CA MET A 123 -0.33 -0.06 2.82
C MET A 123 0.97 -0.58 3.47
N SER A 124 1.39 -1.79 3.13
CA SER A 124 2.67 -2.36 3.63
C SER A 124 3.89 -1.52 3.25
N MET A 125 3.86 -0.82 2.10
CA MET A 125 4.95 0.07 1.69
C MET A 125 5.06 1.32 2.56
N GLY A 126 3.96 1.74 3.17
CA GLY A 126 3.88 2.86 4.11
C GLY A 126 4.02 2.44 5.58
N ASP A 127 4.18 1.14 5.87
CA ASP A 127 4.35 0.62 7.21
C ASP A 127 5.84 0.42 7.55
N PHE A 128 6.26 0.95 8.71
CA PHE A 128 7.66 0.90 9.12
C PHE A 128 8.12 -0.50 9.51
N GLU A 129 7.27 -1.29 10.17
CA GLU A 129 7.64 -2.64 10.61
C GLU A 129 7.72 -3.60 9.43
N GLU A 130 6.80 -3.50 8.45
CA GLU A 130 6.87 -4.24 7.19
C GLU A 130 8.14 -3.87 6.41
N PHE A 131 8.43 -2.58 6.28
CA PHE A 131 9.66 -2.10 5.64
C PHE A 131 10.92 -2.63 6.33
N ARG A 132 10.93 -2.62 7.66
CA ARG A 132 12.05 -3.14 8.44
C ARG A 132 12.23 -4.64 8.25
N GLY A 133 11.13 -5.40 8.28
CA GLY A 133 11.12 -6.83 7.99
C GLY A 133 11.70 -7.13 6.60
N LEU A 134 11.29 -6.34 5.61
CA LEU A 134 11.79 -6.44 4.23
C LEU A 134 13.31 -6.20 4.15
N MET A 135 13.84 -5.18 4.83
CA MET A 135 15.29 -4.92 4.89
C MET A 135 16.08 -6.09 5.50
N LEU A 136 15.58 -6.66 6.61
CA LEU A 136 16.23 -7.78 7.28
C LEU A 136 16.17 -9.06 6.44
N ALA A 137 15.02 -9.35 5.83
CA ALA A 137 14.85 -10.48 4.92
C ALA A 137 15.78 -10.38 3.71
N HIS A 138 15.88 -9.19 3.11
CA HIS A 138 16.77 -8.93 1.98
C HIS A 138 18.25 -9.12 2.34
N LYS A 139 18.68 -8.60 3.51
CA LYS A 139 20.02 -8.80 4.05
C LYS A 139 20.34 -10.29 4.23
N ALA A 140 19.43 -11.05 4.83
CA ALA A 140 19.60 -12.49 5.04
C ALA A 140 19.70 -13.26 3.72
N ALA A 141 18.88 -12.92 2.72
CA ALA A 141 18.92 -13.53 1.40
C ALA A 141 20.26 -13.29 0.68
N ARG A 142 20.82 -12.07 0.79
CA ARG A 142 22.16 -11.76 0.25
C ARG A 142 23.27 -12.55 0.92
N GLY A 143 23.21 -12.70 2.25
CA GLY A 143 24.15 -13.52 3.00
C GLY A 143 24.14 -14.98 2.55
N LYS A 144 22.95 -15.57 2.35
CA LYS A 144 22.79 -16.95 1.85
C LYS A 144 23.35 -17.13 0.43
N LYS A 145 22.99 -16.25 -0.51
CA LYS A 145 23.54 -16.28 -1.88
C LYS A 145 25.07 -16.17 -1.89
N GLY A 146 25.63 -15.30 -1.04
CA GLY A 146 27.08 -15.15 -0.90
C GLY A 146 27.77 -16.42 -0.38
N LEU A 147 27.13 -17.17 0.52
CA LEU A 147 27.65 -18.44 1.04
C LEU A 147 27.64 -19.53 -0.03
N GLU A 148 26.54 -19.68 -0.78
CA GLU A 148 26.43 -20.68 -1.87
C GLU A 148 27.48 -20.47 -2.97
N ILE A 149 27.75 -19.22 -3.35
CA ILE A 149 28.80 -18.89 -4.33
C ILE A 149 30.19 -19.26 -3.79
N LYS A 150 30.48 -18.96 -2.51
CA LYS A 150 31.76 -19.32 -1.88
C LYS A 150 31.95 -20.83 -1.82
N SER A 151 30.94 -21.59 -1.41
CA SER A 151 30.98 -23.05 -1.42
C SER A 151 31.23 -23.62 -2.82
N SER A 152 30.58 -23.05 -3.83
CA SER A 152 30.74 -23.46 -5.25
C SER A 152 32.14 -23.16 -5.79
N LEU A 153 32.77 -22.05 -5.37
CA LEU A 153 34.13 -21.69 -5.75
C LEU A 153 35.17 -22.57 -5.05
N SER A 154 34.99 -22.83 -3.75
CA SER A 154 35.90 -23.69 -2.98
C SER A 154 35.95 -25.12 -3.52
N LEU A 155 34.84 -25.68 -4.01
CA LEU A 155 34.82 -27.00 -4.64
C LEU A 155 35.56 -27.05 -5.99
N LYS A 156 35.59 -25.94 -6.75
CA LYS A 156 36.25 -25.87 -8.06
C LYS A 156 37.75 -25.59 -7.99
N VAL A 157 38.24 -25.01 -6.89
CA VAL A 157 39.67 -24.74 -6.69
C VAL A 157 40.41 -25.96 -6.12
N SER A 158 39.68 -26.93 -5.57
CA SER A 158 40.25 -28.17 -5.00
C SER A 158 40.19 -29.38 -5.93
N ALA A 159 39.84 -29.20 -7.21
CA ALA A 159 39.83 -30.23 -8.26
C ALA A 159 40.84 -29.86 -9.36
#